data_AF-A0A956H8D7-F1
#
_entry.id   AF-A0A956H8D7-F1
#
_cell.length_a   1.000
_cell.length_b   1.000
_cell.length_c   1.000
_cell.angle_alpha   90.00
_cell.angle_beta   90.00
_cell.angle_gamma   90.00
#
_symmetry.space_group_name_H-M   'P 1'
#
loop_
_entity.id
_entity.type
_entity.pdbx_description
1 polymer ?
#
loop_
_entity_poly.entity_id
_entity_poly.type
_entity_poly.pdbx_seq_one_letter_code
_entity_poly.pdbx_strand_id
1 'polypeptide(L)'
;MASKLEPPPFVGPRPLRTGELLAGRGAEVQQLCDELIARRVVVLHSVAGAGKSSLINAGLVPALRKAEFDVWRPIVLQANVDGLGALPAETNP
;
A
#
# COMPACT_ATOMS: atom_id res chain seq x y z
N MET A 1 34.03 -2.37 14.31
CA MET A 1 32.94 -2.97 15.11
C MET A 1 31.81 -1.95 15.23
N ALA A 2 30.74 -2.07 14.46
CA ALA A 2 29.59 -1.17 14.57
C ALA A 2 28.78 -1.60 15.81
N SER A 3 28.60 -0.68 16.78
CA SER A 3 27.73 -0.91 17.92
C SER A 3 26.30 -1.10 17.42
N LYS A 4 25.62 -2.10 17.96
CA LYS A 4 24.19 -2.35 17.75
C LYS A 4 23.43 -1.15 18.33
N LEU A 5 23.13 -0.15 17.50
CA LEU A 5 22.31 0.99 17.90
C LEU A 5 20.94 0.44 18.33
N GLU A 6 20.56 0.71 19.58
CA GLU A 6 19.22 0.39 20.05
C GLU A 6 18.18 1.07 19.17
N PRO A 7 17.06 0.39 18.86
CA PRO A 7 16.02 0.99 18.02
C PRO A 7 15.49 2.27 18.66
N PRO A 8 15.19 3.31 17.85
CA PRO A 8 14.73 4.58 18.38
C PRO A 8 13.45 4.38 19.21
N PRO A 9 13.35 5.01 20.41
CA PRO A 9 12.23 4.79 21.32
C PRO A 9 10.89 5.27 20.72
N PHE A 10 10.93 6.17 19.74
CA PHE A 10 9.77 6.67 19.02
C PHE A 10 9.97 6.52 17.52
N VAL A 11 9.29 5.54 16.91
CA VAL A 11 9.41 5.22 15.48
C VAL A 11 8.58 6.12 14.55
N GLY A 12 7.73 6.98 15.11
CA GLY A 12 6.76 7.79 14.36
C GLY A 12 5.66 6.94 13.70
N PRO A 13 4.68 7.60 13.04
CA PRO A 13 3.64 6.91 12.30
C PRO A 13 4.25 6.13 11.13
N ARG A 14 4.00 4.82 11.08
CA ARG A 14 4.39 3.93 9.98
C ARG A 14 3.19 3.19 9.42
N PRO A 15 3.25 2.72 8.17
CA PRO A 15 2.27 1.78 7.65
C PRO A 15 2.16 0.54 8.54
N LEU A 16 0.93 0.05 8.71
CA LEU A 16 0.67 -1.26 9.30
C LEU A 16 1.21 -2.36 8.37
N ARG A 17 1.66 -3.45 8.96
CA ARG A 17 2.25 -4.61 8.31
C ARG A 17 1.27 -5.78 8.36
N THR A 18 1.53 -6.79 7.53
CA THR A 18 0.84 -8.08 7.60
C THR A 18 0.85 -8.62 9.04
N GLY A 19 -0.31 -9.00 9.54
CA GLY A 19 -0.51 -9.51 10.90
C GLY A 19 -0.87 -8.44 11.94
N GLU A 20 -0.76 -7.16 11.61
CA GLU A 20 -1.22 -6.07 12.47
C GLU A 20 -2.71 -5.76 12.23
N LEU A 21 -3.42 -5.34 13.28
CA LEU A 21 -4.86 -5.07 13.20
C LEU A 21 -5.15 -3.81 12.39
N LEU A 22 -5.93 -3.96 11.31
CA LEU A 22 -6.52 -2.86 10.55
C LEU A 22 -8.03 -2.75 10.87
N ALA A 23 -8.37 -1.94 11.86
CA ALA A 23 -9.75 -1.82 12.36
C ALA A 23 -10.66 -1.08 11.38
N GLY A 24 -11.91 -1.55 11.22
CA GLY A 24 -12.98 -0.84 10.50
C GLY A 24 -12.82 -0.75 8.98
N ARG A 25 -11.92 -1.55 8.38
CA ARG A 25 -11.59 -1.51 6.94
C ARG A 25 -11.89 -2.80 6.19
N GLY A 26 -12.64 -3.73 6.80
CA GLY A 26 -12.92 -5.05 6.21
C GLY A 26 -13.63 -4.96 4.85
N ALA A 27 -14.67 -4.12 4.74
CA ALA A 27 -15.39 -3.93 3.49
C ALA A 27 -14.52 -3.33 2.38
N GLU A 28 -13.69 -2.33 2.71
CA GLU A 28 -12.76 -1.70 1.76
C GLU A 28 -11.70 -2.68 1.26
N VAL A 29 -11.17 -3.54 2.15
CA VAL A 29 -10.22 -4.61 1.78
C VAL A 29 -10.88 -5.61 0.85
N GLN A 30 -12.11 -6.03 1.16
CA GLN A 30 -12.83 -7.01 0.34
C GLN A 30 -13.11 -6.45 -1.05
N GLN A 31 -13.66 -5.23 -1.14
CA GLN A 31 -13.92 -4.57 -2.40
C GLN A 31 -12.64 -4.41 -3.23
N LEU A 32 -11.54 -3.97 -2.62
CA LEU A 32 -10.27 -3.82 -3.32
C LEU A 32 -9.71 -5.16 -3.81
N CYS A 33 -9.87 -6.22 -3.02
CA CYS A 33 -9.46 -7.57 -3.40
C CYS A 33 -10.27 -8.08 -4.59
N ASP A 34 -11.59 -7.97 -4.53
CA ASP A 34 -12.50 -8.42 -5.59
C ASP A 34 -12.23 -7.66 -6.90
N GLU A 35 -12.03 -6.34 -6.80
CA GLU A 35 -11.68 -5.49 -7.94
C GLU A 35 -10.34 -5.86 -8.56
N LEU A 36 -9.32 -6.16 -7.75
CA LEU A 36 -8.00 -6.55 -8.26
C LEU A 36 -7.99 -7.99 -8.81
N ILE A 37 -8.87 -8.86 -8.34
CA ILE A 37 -9.05 -10.20 -8.93
C ILE A 37 -9.76 -10.07 -10.28
N ALA A 38 -10.80 -9.23 -10.35
CA ALA A 38 -11.57 -9.02 -11.58
C ALA A 38 -10.80 -8.19 -12.63
N ARG A 39 -9.95 -7.25 -12.19
CA ARG A 39 -9.21 -6.31 -13.04
C ARG A 39 -7.71 -6.45 -12.81
N ARG A 40 -6.93 -6.45 -13.88
CA ARG A 40 -5.46 -6.60 -13.80
C ARG A 40 -4.76 -5.45 -13.07
N VAL A 41 -5.37 -4.26 -13.03
CA VAL A 41 -4.79 -3.05 -12.43
C VAL A 41 -5.89 -2.25 -11.75
N VAL A 42 -5.61 -1.80 -10.52
CA VAL A 42 -6.48 -0.92 -9.73
C VAL A 42 -5.66 0.27 -9.25
N VAL A 43 -6.22 1.48 -9.38
CA VAL A 43 -5.61 2.71 -8.86
C VAL A 43 -6.29 3.09 -7.56
N LEU A 44 -5.53 3.10 -6.46
CA LEU A 44 -5.99 3.57 -5.15
C LEU A 44 -5.56 5.02 -4.94
N HIS A 45 -6.52 5.95 -4.96
CA HIS A 45 -6.26 7.37 -4.73
C HIS A 45 -6.72 7.79 -3.33
N SER A 46 -5.90 8.58 -2.64
CA SER A 46 -6.26 9.23 -1.36
C SER A 46 -5.20 10.26 -0.99
N VAL A 47 -5.49 11.13 -0.01
CA VAL A 47 -4.48 12.00 0.60
C VAL A 47 -3.35 11.23 1.28
N ALA A 48 -2.19 11.87 1.44
CA ALA A 48 -1.08 11.33 2.20
C ALA A 48 -1.51 11.06 3.66
N GLY A 49 -1.03 9.96 4.26
CA GLY A 49 -1.38 9.60 5.63
C GLY A 49 -2.74 8.92 5.84
N ALA A 50 -3.62 8.87 4.82
CA ALA A 50 -4.93 8.19 4.95
C ALA A 50 -4.85 6.66 5.11
N GLY A 51 -3.65 6.07 5.06
CA GLY A 51 -3.44 4.65 5.32
C GLY A 51 -3.43 3.74 4.10
N LYS A 52 -3.22 4.24 2.87
CA LYS A 52 -3.11 3.40 1.65
C LYS A 52 -2.13 2.23 1.81
N SER A 53 -0.91 2.53 2.26
CA SER A 53 0.11 1.52 2.50
C SER A 53 -0.31 0.53 3.59
N SER A 54 -1.02 0.98 4.63
CA SER A 54 -1.58 0.09 5.66
C SER A 54 -2.69 -0.80 5.09
N LEU A 55 -3.59 -0.26 4.27
CA LEU A 55 -4.66 -1.01 3.60
C LEU A 55 -4.08 -2.11 2.71
N ILE A 56 -3.02 -1.80 1.96
CA ILE A 56 -2.32 -2.77 1.12
C ILE A 56 -1.64 -3.85 1.98
N ASN A 57 -0.77 -3.44 2.91
CA ASN A 57 0.11 -4.37 3.63
C ASN A 57 -0.59 -5.22 4.69
N ALA A 58 -1.53 -4.63 5.43
CA ALA A 58 -2.25 -5.28 6.53
C ALA A 58 -3.63 -5.82 6.13
N GLY A 59 -4.17 -5.37 4.99
CA GLY A 59 -5.48 -5.80 4.48
C GLY A 59 -5.37 -6.64 3.21
N LEU A 60 -5.02 -6.00 2.09
CA LEU A 60 -5.07 -6.60 0.75
C LEU A 60 -4.09 -7.77 0.57
N VAL A 61 -2.83 -7.63 0.97
CA VAL A 61 -1.81 -8.69 0.82
C VAL A 61 -2.22 -9.98 1.55
N PRO A 62 -2.66 -9.93 2.84
CA PRO A 62 -3.25 -11.10 3.48
C PRO A 62 -4.47 -11.67 2.75
N ALA A 63 -5.38 -10.82 2.27
CA ALA A 63 -6.60 -11.26 1.59
C ALA A 63 -6.29 -12.02 0.29
N LEU A 64 -5.37 -11.50 -0.53
CA LEU A 64 -4.91 -12.16 -1.75
C LEU A 64 -4.22 -13.50 -1.46
N ARG A 65 -3.37 -13.56 -0.42
CA ARG A 65 -2.75 -14.84 0.00
C ARG A 65 -3.77 -15.85 0.47
N LYS A 66 -4.82 -15.41 1.18
CA LYS A 66 -5.93 -16.28 1.59
C LYS A 66 -6.72 -16.80 0.39
N ALA A 67 -6.79 -16.03 -0.68
CA ALA A 67 -7.34 -16.44 -1.97
C ALA A 67 -6.32 -17.22 -2.85
N GLU A 68 -5.24 -17.74 -2.25
CA GLU A 68 -4.23 -18.60 -2.88
C GLU A 68 -3.41 -17.95 -4.00
N PHE A 69 -3.37 -16.62 -4.06
CA PHE A 69 -2.46 -15.91 -4.98
C PHE A 69 -1.02 -15.91 -4.46
N ASP A 70 -0.06 -16.06 -5.38
CA ASP A 70 1.35 -15.76 -5.10
C ASP A 70 1.56 -14.24 -5.12
N VAL A 71 1.77 -13.66 -3.93
CA VAL A 71 1.89 -12.21 -3.75
C VAL A 71 3.32 -11.84 -3.46
N TRP A 72 3.95 -11.20 -4.44
CA TRP A 72 5.29 -10.64 -4.32
C TRP A 72 5.30 -9.47 -3.33
N ARG A 73 6.50 -9.12 -2.83
CA ARG A 73 6.65 -8.01 -1.90
C ARG A 73 6.18 -6.70 -2.56
N PRO A 74 5.33 -5.90 -1.89
CA PRO A 74 4.93 -4.60 -2.40
C PRO A 74 6.14 -3.72 -2.71
N ILE A 75 6.16 -3.16 -3.91
CA ILE A 75 7.19 -2.23 -4.35
C ILE A 75 6.68 -0.82 -4.06
N VAL A 76 7.46 -0.04 -3.31
CA VAL A 76 7.16 1.36 -3.02
C VAL A 76 8.06 2.22 -3.90
N LEU A 77 7.44 3.03 -4.75
CA LEU A 77 8.13 3.98 -5.60
C LEU A 77 7.85 5.39 -5.09
N GLN A 78 8.92 6.12 -4.77
CA GLN A 78 8.87 7.57 -4.60
C GLN A 78 9.46 8.18 -5.86
N ALA A 79 8.59 8.60 -6.78
CA ALA A 79 9.02 9.32 -7.96
C ALA A 79 9.27 10.79 -7.58
N ASN A 80 10.44 11.31 -7.93
CA ASN A 80 10.60 12.75 -8.02
C ASN A 80 9.96 13.21 -9.34
N VAL A 81 8.94 14.08 -9.23
CA VAL A 81 8.21 14.62 -10.38
C VAL A 81 8.85 15.88 -10.96
N ASP A 82 9.88 16.45 -10.32
CA ASP A 82 10.54 17.69 -10.74
C ASP A 82 11.12 17.64 -12.18
N GLY A 83 11.29 16.44 -12.74
CA GLY A 83 11.77 16.21 -14.12
C GLY A 83 10.75 15.56 -15.06
N LEU A 84 9.53 15.27 -14.59
CA LEU A 84 8.45 14.80 -15.46
C LEU A 84 7.81 16.04 -16.08
N GLY A 85 8.02 16.27 -17.37
CA GLY A 85 7.34 17.33 -18.11
C GLY A 85 5.82 17.27 -17.90
N ALA A 86 5.12 18.39 -18.12
CA ALA A 86 3.69 18.48 -17.91
C ALA A 86 2.97 17.28 -18.56
N LEU A 87 2.12 16.59 -17.78
CA LEU A 87 1.27 15.54 -18.33
C LEU A 87 0.45 16.17 -19.47
N PRO A 88 0.38 15.54 -20.65
CA PRO A 88 -0.48 16.03 -21.72
C PRO A 88 -1.90 16.13 -21.17
N ALA A 89 -2.60 17.20 -21.51
CA ALA A 89 -3.94 17.52 -21.00
C ALA A 89 -4.99 16.42 -21.24
N GLU A 90 -4.64 15.38 -21.99
CA GLU A 90 -5.50 14.29 -22.43
C GLU A 90 -5.39 13.01 -21.57
N THR A 91 -4.70 13.05 -20.41
CA THR A 91 -4.67 11.88 -19.52
C THR A 91 -5.97 11.75 -18.72
N ASN A 92 -6.88 10.96 -19.29
CA ASN A 92 -8.11 10.35 -18.77
C ASN A 92 -9.44 11.10 -19.06
N PRO A 93 -10.30 10.59 -19.97
CA PRO A 93 -11.71 11.00 -20.05
C PRO A 93 -12.53 10.53 -18.84
#